data_AF-A0A5C4J2Z8-F1
#
_entry.id   AF-A0A5C4J2Z8-F1
#
_cell.length_a   1.000
_cell.length_b   1.000
_cell.length_c   1.000
_cell.angle_alpha   90.00
_cell.angle_beta   90.00
_cell.angle_gamma   90.00
#
_symmetry.space_group_name_H-M   'P 1'
#
loop_
_entity.id
_entity.type
_entity.pdbx_description
1 polymer ?
#
loop_
_entity_poly.entity_id
_entity_poly.type
_entity_poly.pdbx_seq_one_letter_code
_entity_poly.pdbx_strand_id
1 'polypeptide(L)'
;MTYQAILDRARKFERQGRPGEAAAAYAEAAEAMEARGDWTSAVAVRARCARALAAAGKTGEAQRLLDTLDRAAASMPAGVRAGLDAQAAHVMAAAGRTGEAARRAWAAMSGFWSLHDAKRADAAGVHAARLIVKDAGPRDALRPLRELMAQLPPGGDGHRQVAKLLADAERRPDRDHDVLITDPGTAAWGRLAAALAVGAHLAVGNGVTWNTLTGHDDPGGDRVLLERDWGVTDHGSWREQMDALLDARNSDPAVQMVLDRRGRGTDQGAWRAEIVAWCRERDIAEQTVHEVVELSGQVLRYESRFRADGLLPPDGRVASVYGYDFGRAVNMARWGLNAGFCDAEEAEKCVLTAGQRANQVYTSWGSFSAGYILGRMLRFDEGEFGEWYERSLAGHRVLAEDPESPWRRMAWG
;
A
#
# COMPACT_ATOMS: atom_id res chain seq x y z
N MET A 1 -9.09 0.42 -56.34
CA MET A 1 -8.15 0.61 -55.22
C MET A 1 -8.12 -0.68 -54.42
N THR A 2 -6.95 -1.19 -53.98
CA THR A 2 -6.91 -2.38 -53.12
C THR A 2 -7.43 -2.01 -51.72
N TYR A 3 -8.14 -2.90 -51.02
CA TYR A 3 -8.59 -2.63 -49.65
C TYR A 3 -7.41 -2.28 -48.72
N GLN A 4 -6.20 -2.76 -49.03
CA GLN A 4 -4.96 -2.41 -48.34
C GLN A 4 -4.65 -0.90 -48.38
N ALA A 5 -4.78 -0.26 -49.56
CA ALA A 5 -4.56 1.17 -49.69
C ALA A 5 -5.62 1.99 -48.92
N ILE A 6 -6.86 1.49 -48.86
CA ILE A 6 -7.95 2.11 -48.08
C ILE A 6 -7.65 2.00 -46.57
N LEU A 7 -7.17 0.85 -46.10
CA LEU A 7 -6.78 0.66 -44.69
C LEU A 7 -5.62 1.55 -44.28
N ASP A 8 -4.61 1.71 -45.13
CA ASP A 8 -3.46 2.58 -44.81
C ASP A 8 -3.88 4.06 -44.77
N ARG A 9 -4.85 4.46 -45.61
CA ARG A 9 -5.51 5.77 -45.53
C ARG A 9 -6.28 5.92 -44.22
N ALA A 10 -7.08 4.93 -43.81
CA ALA A 10 -7.83 4.96 -42.54
C ALA A 10 -6.90 5.12 -41.33
N ARG A 11 -5.80 4.35 -41.26
CA ARG A 11 -4.77 4.47 -40.22
C ARG A 11 -4.06 5.82 -40.24
N LYS A 12 -3.92 6.45 -41.41
CA LYS A 12 -3.37 7.82 -41.51
C LYS A 12 -4.33 8.83 -40.88
N PHE A 13 -5.64 8.73 -41.14
CA PHE A 13 -6.63 9.60 -40.52
C PHE A 13 -6.69 9.43 -38.99
N GLU A 14 -6.59 8.20 -38.48
CA GLU A 14 -6.49 7.97 -37.02
C GLU A 14 -5.29 8.69 -36.41
N ARG A 15 -4.10 8.58 -37.03
CA ARG A 15 -2.88 9.26 -36.56
C ARG A 15 -2.96 10.78 -36.63
N GLN A 16 -3.77 11.32 -37.53
CA GLN A 16 -4.00 12.76 -37.68
C GLN A 16 -5.11 13.29 -36.76
N GLY A 17 -5.72 12.46 -35.92
CA GLY A 17 -6.83 12.88 -35.06
C GLY A 17 -8.11 13.21 -35.85
N ARG A 18 -8.33 12.53 -36.99
CA ARG A 18 -9.51 12.71 -37.87
C ARG A 18 -10.43 11.48 -37.79
N PRO A 19 -11.11 11.23 -36.65
CA PRO A 19 -11.81 9.97 -36.40
C PRO A 19 -13.00 9.74 -37.32
N GLY A 20 -13.71 10.80 -37.75
CA GLY A 20 -14.83 10.67 -38.69
C GLY A 20 -14.40 10.18 -40.07
N GLU A 21 -13.27 10.68 -40.58
CA GLU A 21 -12.72 10.25 -41.87
C GLU A 21 -12.07 8.87 -41.79
N ALA A 22 -11.47 8.55 -40.65
CA ALA A 22 -11.00 7.19 -40.37
C ALA A 22 -12.16 6.19 -40.38
N ALA A 23 -13.29 6.51 -39.73
CA ALA A 23 -14.48 5.67 -39.71
C ALA A 23 -15.02 5.41 -41.12
N ALA A 24 -15.15 6.46 -41.94
CA ALA A 24 -15.60 6.34 -43.33
C ALA A 24 -14.66 5.43 -44.16
N ALA A 25 -13.34 5.62 -44.03
CA ALA A 25 -12.38 4.78 -44.74
C ALA A 25 -12.36 3.33 -44.24
N TYR A 26 -12.57 3.07 -42.95
CA TYR A 26 -12.73 1.70 -42.45
C TYR A 26 -14.03 1.05 -42.94
N ALA A 27 -15.14 1.79 -43.03
CA ALA A 27 -16.38 1.28 -43.59
C ALA A 27 -16.20 0.86 -45.06
N GLU A 28 -15.58 1.73 -45.87
CA GLU A 28 -15.27 1.44 -47.29
C GLU A 28 -14.37 0.20 -47.44
N ALA A 29 -13.34 0.07 -46.59
CA ALA A 29 -12.46 -1.09 -46.61
C ALA A 29 -13.19 -2.38 -46.24
N ALA A 30 -14.09 -2.34 -45.25
CA ALA A 30 -14.88 -3.49 -44.85
C ALA A 30 -15.85 -3.93 -45.96
N GLU A 31 -16.56 -3.00 -46.59
CA GLU A 31 -17.47 -3.30 -47.71
C GLU A 31 -16.74 -3.97 -48.88
N ALA A 32 -15.52 -3.51 -49.18
CA ALA A 32 -14.67 -4.14 -50.20
C ALA A 32 -14.21 -5.56 -49.83
N MET A 33 -14.09 -5.89 -48.53
CA MET A 33 -13.78 -7.24 -48.05
C MET A 33 -15.01 -8.14 -48.10
N GLU A 34 -16.17 -7.63 -47.66
CA GLU A 34 -17.48 -8.31 -47.71
C GLU A 34 -17.82 -8.71 -49.16
N ALA A 35 -17.64 -7.79 -50.12
CA ALA A 35 -17.86 -8.06 -51.54
C ALA A 35 -16.94 -9.14 -52.13
N ARG A 36 -15.82 -9.45 -51.46
CA ARG A 36 -14.86 -10.51 -51.85
C ARG A 36 -15.04 -11.80 -51.02
N GLY A 37 -15.99 -11.83 -50.10
CA GLY A 37 -16.24 -12.96 -49.21
C GLY A 37 -15.27 -13.08 -48.02
N ASP A 38 -14.41 -12.09 -47.78
CA ASP A 38 -13.50 -12.06 -46.62
C ASP A 38 -14.20 -11.48 -45.38
N TRP A 39 -15.18 -12.23 -44.87
CA TRP A 39 -16.00 -11.83 -43.72
C TRP A 39 -15.20 -11.69 -42.43
N THR A 40 -14.17 -12.50 -42.26
CA THR A 40 -13.29 -12.51 -41.08
C THR A 40 -12.53 -11.20 -40.95
N SER A 41 -11.90 -10.75 -42.04
CA SER A 41 -11.19 -9.46 -42.07
C SER A 41 -12.18 -8.29 -42.01
N ALA A 42 -13.34 -8.41 -42.67
CA ALA A 42 -14.37 -7.38 -42.64
C ALA A 42 -14.83 -7.08 -41.22
N VAL A 43 -15.11 -8.10 -40.39
CA VAL A 43 -15.52 -7.91 -38.99
C VAL A 43 -14.44 -7.20 -38.17
N ALA A 44 -13.18 -7.57 -38.33
CA ALA A 44 -12.08 -6.90 -37.64
C ALA A 44 -11.95 -5.41 -38.04
N VAL A 45 -12.18 -5.09 -39.32
CA VAL A 45 -12.16 -3.72 -39.83
C VAL A 45 -13.39 -2.92 -39.38
N ARG A 46 -14.58 -3.52 -39.38
CA ARG A 46 -15.81 -2.91 -38.84
C ARG A 46 -15.67 -2.62 -37.34
N ALA A 47 -14.99 -3.46 -36.57
CA ALA A 47 -14.71 -3.19 -35.16
C ALA A 47 -13.85 -1.92 -34.98
N ARG A 48 -12.86 -1.70 -35.86
CA ARG A 48 -12.07 -0.44 -35.88
C ARG A 48 -12.91 0.75 -36.32
N CYS A 49 -13.82 0.56 -37.27
CA CYS A 49 -14.80 1.57 -37.65
C CYS A 49 -15.65 2.00 -36.45
N ALA A 50 -16.17 1.05 -35.66
CA ALA A 50 -16.95 1.34 -34.45
C ALA A 50 -16.14 2.19 -33.45
N ARG A 51 -14.87 1.84 -33.21
CA ARG A 51 -13.98 2.65 -32.37
C ARG A 51 -13.78 4.06 -32.92
N ALA A 52 -13.56 4.20 -34.22
CA ALA A 52 -13.38 5.51 -34.86
C ALA A 52 -14.67 6.37 -34.77
N LEU A 53 -15.85 5.76 -34.92
CA LEU A 53 -17.14 6.43 -34.70
C LEU A 53 -17.27 6.91 -33.25
N ALA A 54 -16.93 6.07 -32.27
CA ALA A 54 -16.96 6.46 -30.86
C ALA A 54 -16.00 7.62 -30.55
N ALA A 55 -14.78 7.59 -31.13
CA ALA A 55 -13.82 8.68 -31.01
C ALA A 55 -14.29 9.98 -31.68
N ALA A 56 -15.17 9.90 -32.68
CA ALA A 56 -15.83 11.05 -33.30
C ALA A 56 -17.07 11.55 -32.53
N GLY A 57 -17.35 11.01 -31.34
CA GLY A 57 -18.53 11.34 -30.54
C GLY A 57 -19.81 10.63 -30.96
N LYS A 58 -19.78 9.77 -31.98
CA LYS A 58 -20.94 9.01 -32.48
C LYS A 58 -21.12 7.68 -31.74
N THR A 59 -21.19 7.73 -30.42
CA THR A 59 -21.23 6.54 -29.55
C THR A 59 -22.45 5.64 -29.81
N GLY A 60 -23.61 6.21 -30.13
CA GLY A 60 -24.81 5.43 -30.47
C GLY A 60 -24.70 4.66 -31.80
N GLU A 61 -24.07 5.23 -32.83
CA GLU A 61 -23.78 4.53 -34.08
C GLU A 61 -22.75 3.42 -33.86
N ALA A 62 -21.69 3.70 -33.08
CA ALA A 62 -20.67 2.74 -32.72
C ALA A 62 -21.25 1.53 -31.98
N GLN A 63 -22.17 1.74 -31.03
CA GLN A 63 -22.80 0.66 -30.28
C GLN A 63 -23.65 -0.25 -31.18
N ARG A 64 -24.50 0.32 -32.05
CA ARG A 64 -25.31 -0.48 -32.99
C ARG A 64 -24.45 -1.34 -33.92
N LEU A 65 -23.30 -0.79 -34.33
CA LEU A 65 -22.33 -1.54 -35.12
C LEU A 65 -21.74 -2.70 -34.31
N LEU A 66 -21.35 -2.48 -33.06
CA LEU A 66 -20.87 -3.57 -32.19
C LEU A 66 -21.91 -4.67 -31.97
N ASP A 67 -23.18 -4.34 -31.71
CA ASP A 67 -24.23 -5.34 -31.50
C ASP A 67 -24.44 -6.24 -32.73
N THR A 68 -24.20 -5.68 -33.92
CA THR A 68 -24.22 -6.44 -35.18
C THR A 68 -22.99 -7.34 -35.29
N LEU A 69 -21.81 -6.82 -34.98
CA LEU A 69 -20.55 -7.57 -35.01
C LEU A 69 -20.51 -8.68 -33.96
N ASP A 70 -21.09 -8.47 -32.77
CA ASP A 70 -21.13 -9.47 -31.70
C ASP A 70 -21.93 -10.71 -32.14
N ARG A 71 -23.05 -10.52 -32.84
CA ARG A 71 -23.83 -11.63 -33.43
C ARG A 71 -23.07 -12.34 -34.53
N ALA A 72 -22.40 -11.60 -35.41
CA ALA A 72 -21.62 -12.17 -36.51
C ALA A 72 -20.37 -12.92 -36.01
N ALA A 73 -19.72 -12.43 -34.95
CA ALA A 73 -18.50 -13.02 -34.41
C ALA A 73 -18.73 -14.29 -33.57
N ALA A 74 -19.98 -14.63 -33.22
CA ALA A 74 -20.29 -15.80 -32.40
C ALA A 74 -19.85 -17.12 -33.04
N SER A 75 -19.81 -17.19 -34.38
CA SER A 75 -19.36 -18.36 -35.15
C SER A 75 -17.94 -18.20 -35.73
N MET A 76 -17.22 -17.13 -35.36
CA MET A 76 -15.91 -16.81 -35.92
C MET A 76 -14.75 -17.30 -35.03
N PRO A 77 -13.51 -17.40 -35.58
CA PRO A 77 -12.34 -17.79 -34.80
C PRO A 77 -12.09 -16.89 -33.58
N ALA A 78 -11.53 -17.46 -32.52
CA ALA A 78 -11.26 -16.77 -31.25
C ALA A 78 -10.43 -15.47 -31.41
N GLY A 79 -9.54 -15.40 -32.41
CA GLY A 79 -8.77 -14.18 -32.70
C GLY A 79 -9.60 -13.00 -33.18
N VAL A 80 -10.68 -13.26 -33.91
CA VAL A 80 -11.64 -12.22 -34.31
C VAL A 80 -12.40 -11.72 -33.10
N ARG A 81 -12.83 -12.64 -32.23
CA ARG A 81 -13.52 -12.31 -30.98
C ARG A 81 -12.64 -11.45 -30.07
N ALA A 82 -11.39 -11.85 -29.83
CA ALA A 82 -10.44 -11.07 -29.02
C ALA A 82 -10.18 -9.68 -29.63
N GLY A 83 -10.06 -9.60 -30.96
CA GLY A 83 -9.92 -8.33 -31.69
C GLY A 83 -11.13 -7.41 -31.55
N LEU A 84 -12.34 -7.97 -31.66
CA LEU A 84 -13.61 -7.26 -31.47
C LEU A 84 -13.73 -6.74 -30.03
N ASP A 85 -13.46 -7.59 -29.04
CA ASP A 85 -13.51 -7.27 -27.62
C ASP A 85 -12.57 -6.09 -27.27
N ALA A 86 -11.37 -6.07 -27.87
CA ALA A 86 -10.42 -4.98 -27.69
C ALA A 86 -10.93 -3.64 -28.24
N GLN A 87 -11.62 -3.63 -29.38
CA GLN A 87 -12.22 -2.40 -29.91
C GLN A 87 -13.48 -2.00 -29.13
N ALA A 88 -14.29 -2.98 -28.73
CA ALA A 88 -15.51 -2.78 -27.96
C ALA A 88 -15.22 -2.10 -26.62
N ALA A 89 -14.13 -2.46 -25.95
CA ALA A 89 -13.68 -1.79 -24.74
C ALA A 89 -13.52 -0.27 -24.92
N HIS A 90 -12.86 0.17 -26.01
CA HIS A 90 -12.70 1.59 -26.30
C HIS A 90 -14.03 2.29 -26.58
N VAL A 91 -14.94 1.64 -27.31
CA VAL A 91 -16.27 2.20 -27.62
C VAL A 91 -17.10 2.36 -26.35
N MET A 92 -17.14 1.34 -25.50
CA MET A 92 -17.88 1.38 -24.24
C MET A 92 -17.32 2.43 -23.27
N ALA A 93 -15.98 2.56 -23.21
CA ALA A 93 -15.33 3.59 -22.39
C ALA A 93 -15.68 5.01 -22.87
N ALA A 94 -15.74 5.24 -24.19
CA ALA A 94 -16.16 6.50 -24.77
C ALA A 94 -17.65 6.81 -24.52
N ALA A 95 -18.48 5.77 -24.37
CA ALA A 95 -19.90 5.90 -24.01
C ALA A 95 -20.13 6.02 -22.48
N GLY A 96 -19.08 6.08 -21.65
CA GLY A 96 -19.19 6.18 -20.19
C GLY A 96 -19.51 4.87 -19.47
N ARG A 97 -19.57 3.73 -20.18
CA ARG A 97 -19.86 2.39 -19.63
C ARG A 97 -18.57 1.72 -19.16
N THR A 98 -17.90 2.31 -18.19
CA THR A 98 -16.51 1.96 -17.82
C THR A 98 -16.37 0.51 -17.33
N GLY A 99 -17.27 0.01 -16.47
CA GLY A 99 -17.21 -1.37 -15.99
C GLY A 99 -17.45 -2.42 -17.08
N GLU A 100 -18.30 -2.13 -18.06
CA GLU A 100 -18.47 -2.98 -19.24
C GLU A 100 -17.23 -2.96 -20.12
N ALA A 101 -16.65 -1.78 -20.34
CA ALA A 101 -15.41 -1.63 -21.07
C ALA A 101 -14.27 -2.45 -20.43
N ALA A 102 -14.16 -2.43 -19.10
CA ALA A 102 -13.17 -3.20 -18.35
C ALA A 102 -13.32 -4.71 -18.61
N ARG A 103 -14.56 -5.24 -18.57
CA ARG A 103 -14.84 -6.65 -18.87
C ARG A 103 -14.48 -7.02 -20.30
N ARG A 104 -14.77 -6.16 -21.28
CA ARG A 104 -14.38 -6.41 -22.69
C ARG A 104 -12.86 -6.40 -22.87
N ALA A 105 -12.15 -5.47 -22.23
CA ALA A 105 -10.69 -5.41 -22.28
C ALA A 105 -10.04 -6.66 -21.64
N TRP A 106 -10.59 -7.14 -20.52
CA TRP A 106 -10.14 -8.39 -19.89
C TRP A 106 -10.37 -9.59 -20.80
N ALA A 107 -11.57 -9.73 -21.38
CA ALA A 107 -11.86 -10.82 -22.31
C ALA A 107 -10.91 -10.81 -23.53
N ALA A 108 -10.60 -9.62 -24.05
CA ALA A 108 -9.61 -9.47 -25.12
C ALA A 108 -8.21 -9.91 -24.69
N MET A 109 -7.76 -9.54 -23.49
CA MET A 109 -6.48 -9.97 -22.93
C MET A 109 -6.40 -11.49 -22.85
N SER A 110 -7.38 -12.14 -22.22
CA SER A 110 -7.43 -13.60 -22.11
C SER A 110 -7.49 -14.29 -23.48
N GLY A 111 -8.22 -13.69 -24.43
CA GLY A 111 -8.30 -14.19 -25.80
C GLY A 111 -7.00 -14.07 -26.59
N PHE A 112 -6.25 -12.97 -26.46
CA PHE A 112 -4.93 -12.86 -27.09
C PHE A 112 -3.90 -13.77 -26.42
N TRP A 113 -4.04 -13.98 -25.11
CA TRP A 113 -3.17 -14.89 -24.36
C TRP A 113 -3.32 -16.34 -24.84
N SER A 114 -4.55 -16.83 -25.02
CA SER A 114 -4.81 -18.18 -25.54
C SER A 114 -4.34 -18.38 -26.98
N LEU A 115 -4.12 -17.29 -27.73
CA LEU A 115 -3.57 -17.27 -29.08
C LEU A 115 -2.05 -17.03 -29.12
N HIS A 116 -1.40 -16.95 -27.95
CA HIS A 116 0.02 -16.65 -27.81
C HIS A 116 0.46 -15.29 -28.40
N ASP A 117 -0.44 -14.31 -28.50
CA ASP A 117 -0.12 -12.92 -28.88
C ASP A 117 0.14 -12.07 -27.62
N ALA A 118 1.31 -12.26 -27.01
CA ALA A 118 1.70 -11.59 -25.77
C ALA A 118 1.65 -10.07 -25.87
N LYS A 119 1.99 -9.49 -27.03
CA LYS A 119 2.00 -8.04 -27.23
C LYS A 119 0.60 -7.44 -27.13
N ARG A 120 -0.39 -8.06 -27.77
CA ARG A 120 -1.78 -7.59 -27.68
C ARG A 120 -2.43 -7.93 -26.35
N ALA A 121 -2.07 -9.07 -25.76
CA ALA A 121 -2.51 -9.43 -24.42
C ALA A 121 -2.05 -8.38 -23.40
N ASP A 122 -0.76 -8.00 -23.39
CA ASP A 122 -0.22 -6.95 -22.52
C ASP A 122 -0.96 -5.62 -22.69
N ALA A 123 -1.15 -5.18 -23.94
CA ALA A 123 -1.86 -3.93 -24.23
C ALA A 123 -3.32 -3.95 -23.73
N ALA A 124 -4.02 -5.08 -23.92
CA ALA A 124 -5.39 -5.25 -23.44
C ALA A 124 -5.46 -5.33 -21.90
N GLY A 125 -4.51 -6.00 -21.25
CA GLY A 125 -4.42 -6.10 -19.79
C GLY A 125 -4.18 -4.76 -19.14
N VAL A 126 -3.26 -3.94 -19.67
CA VAL A 126 -3.05 -2.56 -19.20
C VAL A 126 -4.30 -1.72 -19.40
N HIS A 127 -4.99 -1.87 -20.54
CA HIS A 127 -6.22 -1.13 -20.79
C HIS A 127 -7.32 -1.51 -19.79
N ALA A 128 -7.50 -2.81 -19.52
CA ALA A 128 -8.43 -3.33 -18.52
C ALA A 128 -8.11 -2.78 -17.13
N ALA A 129 -6.84 -2.83 -16.69
CA ALA A 129 -6.41 -2.28 -15.41
C ALA A 129 -6.78 -0.81 -15.24
N ARG A 130 -6.52 0.04 -16.24
CA ARG A 130 -6.89 1.46 -16.20
C ARG A 130 -8.40 1.67 -16.11
N LEU A 131 -9.18 0.85 -16.82
CA LEU A 131 -10.65 0.94 -16.80
C LEU A 131 -11.22 0.45 -15.46
N ILE A 132 -10.66 -0.58 -14.85
CA ILE A 132 -11.05 -1.08 -13.52
C ILE A 132 -10.85 0.02 -12.47
N VAL A 133 -9.67 0.64 -12.45
CA VAL A 133 -9.38 1.74 -11.51
C VAL A 133 -10.34 2.92 -11.74
N LYS A 134 -10.65 3.24 -12.99
CA LYS A 134 -11.59 4.31 -13.32
C LYS A 134 -13.04 4.00 -12.91
N ASP A 135 -13.46 2.74 -13.00
CA ASP A 135 -14.83 2.30 -12.70
C ASP A 135 -15.08 2.13 -11.20
N ALA A 136 -14.21 1.38 -10.53
CA ALA A 136 -14.38 0.97 -9.14
C ALA A 136 -13.67 1.92 -8.14
N GLY A 137 -12.78 2.79 -8.63
CA GLY A 137 -11.86 3.54 -7.79
C GLY A 137 -10.69 2.69 -7.27
N PRO A 138 -9.65 3.32 -6.69
CA PRO A 138 -8.42 2.63 -6.29
C PRO A 138 -8.63 1.45 -5.31
N ARG A 139 -9.49 1.63 -4.30
CA ARG A 139 -9.72 0.63 -3.24
C ARG A 139 -10.34 -0.66 -3.77
N ASP A 140 -11.44 -0.54 -4.50
CA ASP A 140 -12.19 -1.70 -4.99
C ASP A 140 -11.52 -2.33 -6.22
N ALA A 141 -10.54 -1.64 -6.81
CA ALA A 141 -9.69 -2.17 -7.88
C ALA A 141 -8.59 -3.13 -7.38
N LEU A 142 -8.24 -3.15 -6.08
CA LEU A 142 -7.09 -3.93 -5.57
C LEU A 142 -7.18 -5.42 -5.91
N ARG A 143 -8.31 -6.05 -5.60
CA ARG A 143 -8.51 -7.48 -5.87
C ARG A 143 -8.51 -7.79 -7.38
N PRO A 144 -9.32 -7.10 -8.22
CA PRO A 144 -9.25 -7.27 -9.67
C PRO A 144 -7.87 -7.02 -10.28
N LEU A 145 -7.11 -6.04 -9.79
CA LEU A 145 -5.75 -5.76 -10.30
C LEU A 145 -4.78 -6.88 -9.96
N ARG A 146 -4.86 -7.49 -8.77
CA ARG A 146 -4.06 -8.67 -8.40
C ARG A 146 -4.41 -9.89 -9.25
N GLU A 147 -5.70 -10.13 -9.48
CA GLU A 147 -6.18 -11.20 -10.35
C GLU A 147 -5.72 -11.01 -11.80
N LEU A 148 -5.68 -9.76 -12.30
CA LEU A 148 -5.18 -9.42 -13.63
C LEU A 148 -3.66 -9.59 -13.73
N MET A 149 -2.93 -9.12 -12.73
CA MET A 149 -1.47 -9.24 -12.67
C MET A 149 -1.02 -10.70 -12.67
N ALA A 150 -1.74 -11.59 -11.98
CA ALA A 150 -1.47 -13.03 -11.96
C ALA A 150 -1.61 -13.72 -13.34
N GLN A 151 -2.34 -13.10 -14.27
CA GLN A 151 -2.53 -13.61 -15.63
C GLN A 151 -1.53 -13.04 -16.64
N LEU A 152 -0.75 -12.03 -16.26
CA LEU A 152 0.27 -11.44 -17.13
C LEU A 152 1.64 -12.10 -16.93
N PRO A 153 2.45 -12.27 -17.99
CA PRO A 153 3.78 -12.84 -17.88
C PRO A 153 4.69 -11.97 -16.98
N PRO A 154 5.33 -12.56 -15.96
CA PRO A 154 6.25 -11.84 -15.08
C PRO A 154 7.37 -11.14 -15.87
N GLY A 155 7.66 -9.89 -15.53
CA GLY A 155 8.71 -9.11 -16.19
C GLY A 155 8.33 -8.47 -17.54
N GLY A 156 7.13 -8.74 -18.06
CA GLY A 156 6.57 -8.06 -19.23
C GLY A 156 6.28 -6.57 -18.99
N ASP A 157 6.15 -5.78 -20.07
CA ASP A 157 5.83 -4.35 -19.94
C ASP A 157 4.41 -4.14 -19.41
N GLY A 158 3.46 -4.98 -19.84
CA GLY A 158 2.10 -4.99 -19.29
C GLY A 158 2.11 -5.27 -17.79
N HIS A 159 2.85 -6.29 -17.36
CA HIS A 159 3.01 -6.63 -15.94
C HIS A 159 3.58 -5.46 -15.12
N ARG A 160 4.62 -4.77 -15.61
CA ARG A 160 5.19 -3.60 -14.90
C ARG A 160 4.19 -2.46 -14.79
N GLN A 161 3.45 -2.16 -15.86
CA GLN A 161 2.45 -1.08 -15.84
C GLN A 161 1.27 -1.39 -14.92
N VAL A 162 0.80 -2.63 -14.90
CA VAL A 162 -0.27 -3.06 -13.97
C VAL A 162 0.23 -3.08 -12.54
N ALA A 163 1.46 -3.56 -12.28
CA ALA A 163 2.07 -3.51 -10.95
C ALA A 163 2.19 -2.06 -10.43
N LYS A 164 2.53 -1.11 -11.31
CA LYS A 164 2.53 0.32 -10.96
C LYS A 164 1.12 0.80 -10.59
N LEU A 165 0.10 0.46 -11.38
CA LEU A 165 -1.30 0.83 -11.07
C LEU A 165 -1.79 0.18 -9.77
N LEU A 166 -1.38 -1.05 -9.48
CA LEU A 166 -1.66 -1.71 -8.21
C LEU A 166 -0.96 -0.98 -7.05
N ALA A 167 0.33 -0.66 -7.18
CA ALA A 167 1.06 0.09 -6.17
C ALA A 167 0.53 1.52 -5.98
N ASP A 168 0.06 2.18 -7.05
CA ASP A 168 -0.61 3.48 -6.99
C ASP A 168 -1.98 3.37 -6.29
N ALA A 169 -2.71 2.27 -6.48
CA ALA A 169 -3.99 2.00 -5.83
C ALA A 169 -3.85 1.52 -4.38
N GLU A 170 -2.73 0.87 -4.04
CA GLU A 170 -2.34 0.51 -2.68
C GLU A 170 -1.83 1.73 -1.90
N ARG A 171 -1.18 2.67 -2.59
CA ARG A 171 -0.95 4.01 -2.06
C ARG A 171 -2.30 4.66 -1.80
N ARG A 172 -2.44 5.31 -0.65
CA ARG A 172 -3.66 5.98 -0.19
C ARG A 172 -3.51 7.51 -0.33
N PRO A 173 -3.56 8.08 -1.54
CA PRO A 173 -3.36 9.51 -1.77
C PRO A 173 -4.52 10.38 -1.25
N ASP A 174 -5.63 9.78 -0.81
CA ASP A 174 -6.79 10.44 -0.20
C ASP A 174 -6.72 10.49 1.34
N ARG A 175 -5.65 9.96 1.94
CA ARG A 175 -5.42 10.02 3.38
C ARG A 175 -4.17 10.82 3.69
N ASP A 176 -4.32 11.82 4.55
CA ASP A 176 -3.21 12.52 5.19
C ASP A 176 -2.53 11.66 6.28
N HIS A 177 -2.74 10.33 6.30
CA HIS A 177 -2.25 9.40 7.32
C HIS A 177 -2.09 7.97 6.77
N ASP A 178 -1.29 7.15 7.46
CA ASP A 178 -0.87 5.81 7.04
C ASP A 178 -0.13 5.80 5.69
N VAL A 179 0.69 6.83 5.43
CA VAL A 179 1.44 7.03 4.18
C VAL A 179 2.93 7.28 4.46
N LEU A 180 3.80 6.68 3.66
CA LEU A 180 5.25 6.94 3.72
C LEU A 180 5.58 8.24 2.96
N ILE A 181 6.07 9.24 3.68
CA ILE A 181 6.53 10.50 3.09
C ILE A 181 8.03 10.69 3.38
N THR A 182 8.82 10.86 2.33
CA THR A 182 10.26 11.14 2.41
C THR A 182 10.52 12.53 1.85
N ASP A 183 11.16 13.40 2.63
CA ASP A 183 11.61 14.71 2.18
C ASP A 183 12.81 14.52 1.23
N PRO A 184 12.73 14.96 -0.04
CA PRO A 184 13.84 14.84 -0.99
C PRO A 184 15.02 15.78 -0.66
N GLY A 185 14.80 16.80 0.17
CA GLY A 185 15.81 17.78 0.59
C GLY A 185 16.71 17.31 1.74
N THR A 186 16.36 16.21 2.41
CA THR A 186 17.14 15.68 3.55
C THR A 186 17.71 14.30 3.27
N ALA A 187 18.77 13.94 3.99
CA ALA A 187 19.44 12.65 3.80
C ALA A 187 18.51 11.49 4.17
N ALA A 188 18.26 10.59 3.22
CA ALA A 188 17.49 9.35 3.43
C ALA A 188 18.36 8.17 3.92
N TRP A 189 19.64 8.42 4.23
CA TRP A 189 20.62 7.41 4.65
C TRP A 189 21.61 8.00 5.66
N GLY A 190 22.31 7.14 6.39
CA GLY A 190 23.27 7.51 7.42
C GLY A 190 22.71 7.41 8.85
N ARG A 191 23.55 7.73 9.84
CA ARG A 191 23.25 7.47 11.26
C ARG A 191 22.00 8.20 11.75
N LEU A 192 21.84 9.48 11.40
CA LEU A 192 20.67 10.26 11.78
C LEU A 192 19.40 9.74 11.09
N ALA A 193 19.46 9.42 9.80
CA ALA A 193 18.34 8.83 9.07
C ALA A 193 17.93 7.48 9.68
N ALA A 194 18.88 6.61 10.00
CA ALA A 194 18.60 5.33 10.68
C ALA A 194 17.92 5.55 12.04
N ALA A 195 18.37 6.53 12.82
CA ALA A 195 17.75 6.89 14.10
C ALA A 195 16.35 7.50 13.93
N LEU A 196 16.14 8.35 12.92
CA LEU A 196 14.82 8.89 12.57
C LEU A 196 13.85 7.78 12.13
N ALA A 197 14.35 6.76 11.41
CA ALA A 197 13.55 5.62 10.97
C ALA A 197 12.98 4.78 12.12
N VAL A 198 13.54 4.87 13.34
CA VAL A 198 12.95 4.29 14.57
C VAL A 198 11.62 4.98 14.93
N GLY A 199 11.48 6.28 14.63
CA GLY A 199 10.24 7.03 14.81
C GLY A 199 9.22 6.87 13.69
N ALA A 200 9.52 6.10 12.65
CA ALA A 200 8.75 6.10 11.40
C ALA A 200 7.32 5.54 11.54
N HIS A 201 7.04 4.70 12.53
CA HIS A 201 5.69 4.22 12.82
C HIS A 201 4.69 5.37 13.00
N LEU A 202 5.07 6.36 13.80
CA LEU A 202 4.22 7.52 14.06
C LEU A 202 4.21 8.48 12.87
N ALA A 203 5.35 8.64 12.19
CA ALA A 203 5.44 9.48 11.00
C ALA A 203 4.50 8.99 9.89
N VAL A 204 4.52 7.68 9.60
CA VAL A 204 3.61 7.04 8.65
C VAL A 204 2.17 7.17 9.12
N GLY A 205 1.89 6.82 10.38
CA GLY A 205 0.54 6.88 10.95
C GLY A 205 -0.08 8.27 11.02
N ASN A 206 0.73 9.32 10.92
CA ASN A 206 0.30 10.73 10.89
C ASN A 206 0.47 11.38 9.51
N GLY A 207 1.02 10.66 8.53
CA GLY A 207 1.26 11.17 7.17
C GLY A 207 2.22 12.35 7.13
N VAL A 208 3.29 12.29 7.91
CA VAL A 208 4.33 13.32 7.97
C VAL A 208 5.67 12.73 7.52
N THR A 209 6.61 13.59 7.13
CA THR A 209 7.95 13.19 6.69
C THR A 209 8.67 12.39 7.77
N TRP A 210 9.36 11.30 7.41
CA TRP A 210 10.10 10.49 8.40
C TRP A 210 11.56 10.93 8.58
N ASN A 211 12.19 11.49 7.55
CA ASN A 211 13.65 11.75 7.46
C ASN A 211 14.06 13.19 7.77
N THR A 212 13.28 13.93 8.54
CA THR A 212 13.61 15.30 8.95
C THR A 212 13.37 15.53 10.43
N LEU A 213 14.24 16.33 11.05
CA LEU A 213 14.06 16.82 12.41
C LEU A 213 12.98 17.92 12.47
N THR A 214 12.92 18.78 11.45
CA THR A 214 11.95 19.86 11.32
C THR A 214 10.96 19.49 10.22
N GLY A 215 9.79 18.98 10.62
CA GLY A 215 8.89 18.28 9.68
C GLY A 215 7.46 18.77 9.61
N HIS A 216 7.09 19.85 10.30
CA HIS A 216 5.71 20.31 10.31
C HIS A 216 5.64 21.81 9.99
N ASP A 217 4.77 22.16 9.04
CA ASP A 217 4.43 23.55 8.69
C ASP A 217 3.53 24.22 9.75
N ASP A 218 3.25 23.55 10.87
CA ASP A 218 2.41 24.05 11.97
C ASP A 218 3.08 23.91 13.36
N PRO A 219 4.04 24.80 13.71
CA PRO A 219 4.60 24.91 15.06
C PRO A 219 3.54 25.13 16.16
N GLY A 220 2.40 25.76 15.81
CA GLY A 220 1.30 26.01 16.74
C GLY A 220 0.59 24.72 17.15
N GLY A 221 0.37 23.83 16.18
CA GLY A 221 -0.22 22.50 16.39
C GLY A 221 0.60 21.62 17.32
N ASP A 222 1.93 21.59 17.15
CA ASP A 222 2.82 20.79 18.01
C ASP A 222 2.80 21.29 19.47
N ARG A 223 2.74 22.60 19.69
CA ARG A 223 2.63 23.17 21.04
C ARG A 223 1.31 22.81 21.73
N VAL A 224 0.19 22.87 21.00
CA VAL A 224 -1.14 22.48 21.52
C VAL A 224 -1.19 20.98 21.83
N LEU A 225 -0.60 20.14 20.98
CA LEU A 225 -0.51 18.69 21.20
C LEU A 225 0.33 18.37 22.45
N LEU A 226 1.50 19.00 22.57
CA LEU A 226 2.41 18.79 23.70
C LEU A 226 1.77 19.23 25.03
N GLU A 227 1.09 20.37 25.06
CA GLU A 227 0.38 20.82 26.25
C GLU A 227 -0.78 19.87 26.60
N ARG A 228 -1.62 19.51 25.63
CA ARG A 228 -2.82 18.69 25.84
C ARG A 228 -2.52 17.24 26.24
N ASP A 229 -1.61 16.59 25.51
CA ASP A 229 -1.41 15.13 25.61
C ASP A 229 -0.23 14.74 26.51
N TRP A 230 0.67 15.69 26.80
CA TRP A 230 1.89 15.45 27.55
C TRP A 230 2.12 16.41 28.72
N GLY A 231 1.31 17.47 28.84
CA GLY A 231 1.49 18.49 29.88
C GLY A 231 2.78 19.30 29.70
N VAL A 232 3.32 19.37 28.48
CA VAL A 232 4.59 20.03 28.18
C VAL A 232 4.32 21.49 27.78
N THR A 233 4.85 22.43 28.55
CA THR A 233 4.65 23.88 28.34
C THR A 233 5.95 24.66 28.18
N ASP A 234 7.09 24.03 28.46
CA ASP A 234 8.43 24.63 28.43
C ASP A 234 9.53 23.57 28.19
N HIS A 235 10.80 24.02 28.10
CA HIS A 235 11.97 23.14 27.94
C HIS A 235 12.10 22.11 29.05
N GLY A 236 11.84 22.49 30.31
CA GLY A 236 12.03 21.61 31.47
C GLY A 236 11.05 20.43 31.48
N SER A 237 9.76 20.72 31.32
CA SER A 237 8.71 19.71 31.20
C SER A 237 8.90 18.83 29.96
N TRP A 238 9.33 19.42 28.83
CA TRP A 238 9.69 18.65 27.64
C TRP A 238 10.86 17.69 27.91
N ARG A 239 11.92 18.17 28.56
CA ARG A 239 13.10 17.38 28.88
C ARG A 239 12.76 16.20 29.80
N GLU A 240 11.89 16.40 30.79
CA GLU A 240 11.39 15.33 31.66
C GLU A 240 10.67 14.23 30.86
N GLN A 241 9.75 14.60 29.96
CA GLN A 241 9.05 13.64 29.12
C GLN A 241 9.99 12.92 28.14
N MET A 242 10.95 13.66 27.57
CA MET A 242 11.97 13.11 26.68
C MET A 242 12.83 12.06 27.40
N ASP A 243 13.30 12.36 28.61
CA ASP A 243 14.11 11.45 29.42
C ASP A 243 13.32 10.23 29.87
N ALA A 244 12.04 10.40 30.24
CA ALA A 244 11.15 9.29 30.56
C ALA A 244 10.98 8.34 29.37
N LEU A 245 10.83 8.86 28.14
CA LEU A 245 10.74 8.04 26.93
C LEU A 245 12.05 7.35 26.58
N LEU A 246 13.18 8.06 26.71
CA LEU A 246 14.48 7.45 26.48
C LEU A 246 14.71 6.31 27.47
N ASP A 247 14.35 6.49 28.74
CA ASP A 247 14.48 5.48 29.80
C ASP A 247 13.38 4.42 29.79
N ALA A 248 12.51 4.42 28.77
CA ALA A 248 11.40 3.49 28.60
C ALA A 248 10.45 3.41 29.82
N ARG A 249 10.20 4.56 30.45
CA ARG A 249 9.32 4.73 31.62
C ARG A 249 7.94 5.28 31.29
N ASN A 250 7.60 5.42 30.01
CA ASN A 250 6.27 5.90 29.61
C ASN A 250 5.23 4.75 29.56
N SER A 251 5.68 3.50 29.49
CA SER A 251 4.84 2.30 29.58
C SER A 251 4.88 1.69 30.99
N ASP A 252 3.86 0.91 31.36
CA ASP A 252 3.81 0.22 32.65
C ASP A 252 5.01 -0.76 32.78
N PRO A 253 5.87 -0.63 33.80
CA PRO A 253 7.03 -1.49 33.99
C PRO A 253 6.66 -2.98 34.18
N ALA A 254 5.44 -3.29 34.61
CA ALA A 254 4.97 -4.67 34.73
C ALA A 254 4.99 -5.41 33.38
N VAL A 255 4.76 -4.71 32.27
CA VAL A 255 4.75 -5.30 30.93
C VAL A 255 6.12 -5.88 30.56
N GLN A 256 7.18 -5.08 30.68
CA GLN A 256 8.51 -5.59 30.38
C GLN A 256 8.93 -6.67 31.38
N MET A 257 8.62 -6.49 32.66
CA MET A 257 8.91 -7.50 33.68
C MET A 257 8.30 -8.86 33.32
N VAL A 258 7.03 -8.91 32.88
CA VAL A 258 6.37 -10.15 32.41
C VAL A 258 7.15 -10.79 31.26
N LEU A 259 7.58 -9.99 30.28
CA LEU A 259 8.37 -10.48 29.15
C LEU A 259 9.74 -11.01 29.59
N ASP A 260 10.40 -10.35 30.56
CA ASP A 260 11.71 -10.74 31.09
C ASP A 260 11.66 -12.06 31.86
N ARG A 261 10.50 -12.48 32.35
CA ARG A 261 10.32 -13.80 32.98
C ARG A 261 10.20 -14.93 31.97
N ARG A 262 10.08 -14.62 30.67
CA ARG A 262 9.90 -15.64 29.63
C ARG A 262 11.23 -16.22 29.16
N GLY A 263 11.58 -17.38 29.72
CA GLY A 263 12.73 -18.18 29.28
C GLY A 263 12.60 -18.72 27.84
N ARG A 264 13.73 -19.15 27.27
CA ARG A 264 13.73 -19.82 25.96
C ARG A 264 13.11 -21.21 26.10
N GLY A 265 12.08 -21.51 25.30
CA GLY A 265 11.43 -22.83 25.29
C GLY A 265 10.48 -23.06 26.47
N THR A 266 10.20 -22.03 27.27
CA THR A 266 9.26 -22.09 28.38
C THR A 266 7.82 -22.13 27.84
N ASP A 267 7.03 -23.13 28.28
CA ASP A 267 5.60 -23.18 27.99
C ASP A 267 4.81 -22.12 28.79
N GLN A 268 3.53 -21.96 28.48
CA GLN A 268 2.67 -20.96 29.14
C GLN A 268 2.54 -21.19 30.65
N GLY A 269 2.48 -22.44 31.11
CA GLY A 269 2.33 -22.77 32.52
C GLY A 269 3.59 -22.44 33.31
N ALA A 270 4.76 -22.84 32.78
CA ALA A 270 6.06 -22.53 33.36
C ALA A 270 6.33 -21.02 33.36
N TRP A 271 5.95 -20.30 32.30
CA TRP A 271 6.13 -18.84 32.26
C TRP A 271 5.28 -18.13 33.33
N ARG A 272 4.02 -18.54 33.51
CA ARG A 272 3.17 -18.01 34.58
C ARG A 272 3.70 -18.33 35.97
N ALA A 273 4.26 -19.53 36.18
CA ALA A 273 4.88 -19.91 37.44
C ALA A 273 6.08 -19.01 37.78
N GLU A 274 6.93 -18.69 36.79
CA GLU A 274 8.06 -17.76 36.97
C GLU A 274 7.61 -16.33 37.31
N ILE A 275 6.53 -15.85 36.70
CA ILE A 275 5.91 -14.56 37.04
C ILE A 275 5.46 -14.56 38.51
N VAL A 276 4.70 -15.58 38.92
CA VAL A 276 4.20 -15.69 40.30
C VAL A 276 5.36 -15.82 41.30
N ALA A 277 6.38 -16.61 40.99
CA ALA A 277 7.56 -16.76 41.83
C ALA A 277 8.26 -15.40 42.04
N TRP A 278 8.51 -14.66 40.95
CA TRP A 278 9.14 -13.35 41.01
C TRP A 278 8.33 -12.33 41.84
N CYS A 279 6.99 -12.36 41.72
CA CYS A 279 6.10 -11.50 42.49
C CYS A 279 6.11 -11.86 43.99
N ARG A 280 6.08 -13.15 44.33
CA ARG A 280 6.11 -13.62 45.72
C ARG A 280 7.42 -13.28 46.42
N GLU A 281 8.55 -13.39 45.73
CA GLU A 281 9.86 -12.99 46.25
C GLU A 281 9.96 -11.50 46.63
N ARG A 282 9.05 -10.67 46.09
CA ARG A 282 9.03 -9.21 46.29
C ARG A 282 7.82 -8.74 47.09
N ASP A 283 7.12 -9.67 47.74
CA ASP A 283 5.93 -9.39 48.55
C ASP A 283 4.87 -8.56 47.79
N ILE A 284 4.73 -8.80 46.47
CA ILE A 284 3.72 -8.14 45.64
C ILE A 284 2.33 -8.65 46.07
N ALA A 285 1.37 -7.72 46.19
CA ALA A 285 0.01 -8.04 46.60
C ALA A 285 -0.67 -9.03 45.63
N GLU A 286 -1.41 -10.00 46.17
CA GLU A 286 -2.05 -11.09 45.40
C GLU A 286 -2.90 -10.59 44.22
N GLN A 287 -3.60 -9.46 44.42
CA GLN A 287 -4.39 -8.82 43.36
C GLN A 287 -3.52 -8.40 42.17
N THR A 288 -2.38 -7.77 42.43
CA THR A 288 -1.41 -7.39 41.39
C THR A 288 -0.77 -8.61 40.75
N VAL A 289 -0.52 -9.69 41.51
CA VAL A 289 -0.05 -10.95 40.93
C VAL A 289 -1.06 -11.50 39.90
N HIS A 290 -2.35 -11.45 40.22
CA HIS A 290 -3.41 -11.86 39.29
C HIS A 290 -3.39 -11.02 38.00
N GLU A 291 -3.32 -9.69 38.13
CA GLU A 291 -3.28 -8.76 36.99
C GLU A 291 -2.08 -9.00 36.07
N VAL A 292 -0.89 -9.21 36.64
CA VAL A 292 0.34 -9.49 35.90
C VAL A 292 0.30 -10.87 35.21
N VAL A 293 -0.36 -11.86 35.82
CA VAL A 293 -0.59 -13.16 35.19
C VAL A 293 -1.58 -13.04 34.02
N GLU A 294 -2.64 -12.25 34.15
CA GLU A 294 -3.58 -11.99 33.04
C GLU A 294 -2.90 -11.24 31.88
N LEU A 295 -1.99 -10.31 32.19
CA LEU A 295 -1.16 -9.61 31.20
C LEU A 295 -0.35 -10.59 30.33
N SER A 296 0.19 -11.67 30.92
CA SER A 296 0.86 -12.72 30.12
C SER A 296 -0.08 -13.39 29.10
N GLY A 297 -1.36 -13.54 29.45
CA GLY A 297 -2.40 -14.05 28.55
C GLY A 297 -2.70 -13.08 27.42
N GLN A 298 -2.79 -11.78 27.72
CA GLN A 298 -2.96 -10.74 26.70
C GLN A 298 -1.78 -10.70 25.72
N VAL A 299 -0.55 -10.80 26.21
CA VAL A 299 0.65 -10.88 25.35
C VAL A 299 0.55 -12.05 24.37
N LEU A 300 0.18 -13.25 24.84
CA LEU A 300 0.03 -14.42 23.96
C LEU A 300 -1.06 -14.21 22.90
N ARG A 301 -2.16 -13.54 23.28
CA ARG A 301 -3.26 -13.22 22.37
C ARG A 301 -2.79 -12.30 21.24
N TYR A 302 -2.04 -11.23 21.56
CA TYR A 302 -1.46 -10.33 20.56
C TYR A 302 -0.39 -11.03 19.71
N GLU A 303 0.52 -11.79 20.31
CA GLU A 303 1.54 -12.53 19.54
C GLU A 303 0.89 -13.53 18.57
N SER A 304 -0.18 -14.21 18.98
CA SER A 304 -0.96 -15.07 18.08
C SER A 304 -1.54 -14.29 16.92
N ARG A 305 -2.09 -13.09 17.18
CA ARG A 305 -2.64 -12.23 16.13
C ARG A 305 -1.55 -11.70 15.20
N PHE A 306 -0.41 -11.27 15.74
CA PHE A 306 0.74 -10.79 14.98
C PHE A 306 1.26 -11.86 14.02
N ARG A 307 1.30 -13.12 14.45
CA ARG A 307 1.66 -14.25 13.57
C ARG A 307 0.64 -14.45 12.46
N ALA A 308 -0.66 -14.40 12.78
CA ALA A 308 -1.73 -14.55 11.80
C ALA A 308 -1.71 -13.45 10.73
N ASP A 309 -1.36 -12.22 11.11
CA ASP A 309 -1.33 -11.06 10.21
C ASP A 309 0.02 -10.82 9.52
N GLY A 310 1.02 -11.68 9.79
CA GLY A 310 2.35 -11.64 9.16
C GLY A 310 3.37 -10.68 9.81
N LEU A 311 3.04 -10.09 10.95
CA LEU A 311 3.91 -9.17 11.69
C LEU A 311 5.05 -9.92 12.42
N LEU A 312 4.77 -11.14 12.87
CA LEU A 312 5.76 -12.06 13.43
C LEU A 312 5.89 -13.31 12.56
N PRO A 313 7.09 -13.92 12.49
CA PRO A 313 7.24 -15.25 11.89
C PRO A 313 6.48 -16.31 12.70
N PRO A 314 6.25 -17.53 12.17
CA PRO A 314 5.45 -18.56 12.83
C PRO A 314 5.85 -18.91 14.27
N ASP A 315 7.15 -18.90 14.57
CA ASP A 315 7.68 -19.12 15.94
C ASP A 315 8.16 -17.81 16.60
N GLY A 316 7.79 -16.68 15.99
CA GLY A 316 8.15 -15.34 16.43
C GLY A 316 7.46 -14.95 17.72
N ARG A 317 8.18 -14.17 18.52
CA ARG A 317 7.72 -13.66 19.81
C ARG A 317 8.32 -12.28 20.09
N VAL A 318 7.62 -11.46 20.86
CA VAL A 318 8.08 -10.12 21.25
C VAL A 318 8.99 -10.21 22.46
N ALA A 319 10.23 -9.72 22.34
CA ALA A 319 11.21 -9.76 23.44
C ALA A 319 11.11 -8.54 24.36
N SER A 320 10.66 -7.40 23.83
CA SER A 320 10.55 -6.16 24.59
C SER A 320 9.51 -5.23 23.98
N VAL A 321 8.88 -4.41 24.81
CA VAL A 321 7.93 -3.35 24.41
C VAL A 321 8.55 -1.95 24.33
N TYR A 322 9.83 -1.80 24.70
CA TYR A 322 10.52 -0.51 24.76
C TYR A 322 10.57 0.25 23.44
N GLY A 323 10.42 -0.45 22.32
CA GLY A 323 10.33 0.12 20.99
C GLY A 323 9.21 1.15 20.87
N TYR A 324 8.13 0.99 21.62
CA TYR A 324 7.04 1.98 21.66
C TYR A 324 7.53 3.33 22.17
N ASP A 325 8.24 3.31 23.30
CA ASP A 325 8.79 4.51 23.92
C ASP A 325 9.94 5.10 23.07
N PHE A 326 10.84 4.28 22.51
CA PHE A 326 11.91 4.77 21.64
C PHE A 326 11.39 5.40 20.33
N GLY A 327 10.36 4.81 19.72
CA GLY A 327 9.72 5.40 18.54
C GLY A 327 9.03 6.73 18.87
N ARG A 328 8.40 6.85 20.04
CA ARG A 328 7.84 8.11 20.53
C ARG A 328 8.92 9.12 20.90
N ALA A 329 10.05 8.70 21.46
CA ALA A 329 11.20 9.55 21.80
C ALA A 329 11.70 10.32 20.57
N VAL A 330 11.81 9.64 19.42
CA VAL A 330 12.17 10.29 18.15
C VAL A 330 11.17 11.38 17.76
N ASN A 331 9.87 11.14 17.94
CA ASN A 331 8.84 12.13 17.61
C ASN A 331 8.74 13.26 18.66
N MET A 332 8.97 12.96 19.94
CA MET A 332 9.07 13.95 21.02
C MET A 332 10.20 14.95 20.78
N ALA A 333 11.35 14.47 20.26
CA ALA A 333 12.44 15.36 19.85
C ALA A 333 12.03 16.31 18.71
N ARG A 334 11.28 15.81 17.73
CA ARG A 334 10.78 16.59 16.59
C ARG A 334 9.74 17.63 17.02
N TRP A 335 8.77 17.23 17.85
CA TRP A 335 7.76 18.15 18.40
C TRP A 335 8.39 19.21 19.30
N GLY A 336 9.36 18.82 20.14
CA GLY A 336 10.10 19.76 20.99
C GLY A 336 10.84 20.82 20.20
N LEU A 337 11.52 20.41 19.13
CA LEU A 337 12.21 21.33 18.22
C LEU A 337 11.23 22.28 17.53
N ASN A 338 10.15 21.74 16.96
CA ASN A 338 9.14 22.54 16.26
C ASN A 338 8.43 23.52 17.20
N ALA A 339 8.13 23.12 18.44
CA ALA A 339 7.48 23.97 19.44
C ALA A 339 8.43 25.01 20.08
N GLY A 340 9.72 24.96 19.74
CA GLY A 340 10.75 25.84 20.30
C GLY A 340 11.14 25.51 21.74
N PHE A 341 10.88 24.29 22.20
CA PHE A 341 11.28 23.80 23.52
C PHE A 341 12.68 23.21 23.55
N CYS A 342 13.33 22.98 22.41
CA CYS A 342 14.74 22.64 22.31
C CYS A 342 15.35 23.16 21.00
N ASP A 343 16.68 23.15 20.90
CA ASP A 343 17.37 23.45 19.66
C ASP A 343 17.64 22.18 18.82
N ALA A 344 18.17 22.39 17.61
CA ALA A 344 18.41 21.31 16.66
C ALA A 344 19.49 20.32 17.14
N GLU A 345 20.51 20.79 17.84
CA GLU A 345 21.59 19.93 18.36
C GLU A 345 21.06 19.01 19.47
N GLU A 346 20.24 19.57 20.37
CA GLU A 346 19.60 18.83 21.44
C GLU A 346 18.60 17.81 20.89
N ALA A 347 17.79 18.18 19.90
CA ALA A 347 16.87 17.27 19.23
C ALA A 347 17.61 16.12 18.52
N GLU A 348 18.66 16.43 17.76
CA GLU A 348 19.49 15.43 17.07
C GLU A 348 20.08 14.44 18.06
N LYS A 349 20.66 14.92 19.16
CA LYS A 349 21.21 14.06 20.22
C LYS A 349 20.16 13.13 20.82
N CYS A 350 18.95 13.63 21.05
CA CYS A 350 17.83 12.82 21.57
C CYS A 350 17.43 11.72 20.57
N VAL A 351 17.29 12.05 19.28
CA VAL A 351 16.97 11.09 18.21
C VAL A 351 18.06 10.02 18.10
N LEU A 352 19.34 10.41 18.05
CA LEU A 352 20.46 9.48 18.00
C LEU A 352 20.51 8.56 19.22
N THR A 353 20.19 9.07 20.40
CA THR A 353 20.12 8.27 21.63
C THR A 353 18.97 7.26 21.58
N ALA A 354 17.78 7.67 21.12
CA ALA A 354 16.65 6.76 20.94
C ALA A 354 16.99 5.64 19.94
N GLY A 355 17.62 5.98 18.81
CA GLY A 355 18.10 5.02 17.82
C GLY A 355 19.11 4.02 18.39
N GLN A 356 20.09 4.52 19.15
CA GLN A 356 21.07 3.67 19.83
C GLN A 356 20.41 2.70 20.82
N ARG A 357 19.50 3.19 21.67
CA ARG A 357 18.79 2.35 22.65
C ARG A 357 17.93 1.29 21.96
N ALA A 358 17.26 1.63 20.86
CA ALA A 358 16.51 0.67 20.06
C ALA A 358 17.44 -0.43 19.49
N ASN A 359 18.58 -0.06 18.92
CA ASN A 359 19.57 -1.00 18.39
C ASN A 359 20.17 -1.94 19.44
N GLN A 360 20.21 -1.53 20.71
CA GLN A 360 20.69 -2.38 21.81
C GLN A 360 19.66 -3.43 22.25
N VAL A 361 18.37 -3.14 22.09
CA VAL A 361 17.27 -4.01 22.55
C VAL A 361 16.78 -4.94 21.44
N TYR A 362 16.79 -4.48 20.19
CA TYR A 362 16.21 -5.19 19.05
C TYR A 362 17.27 -5.64 18.05
N THR A 363 16.93 -6.65 17.26
CA THR A 363 17.87 -7.31 16.33
C THR A 363 17.53 -7.10 14.86
N SER A 364 16.37 -6.50 14.57
CA SER A 364 15.86 -6.22 13.23
C SER A 364 14.72 -5.22 13.28
N TRP A 365 14.43 -4.57 12.14
CA TRP A 365 13.25 -3.71 11.96
C TRP A 365 11.95 -4.44 12.32
N GLY A 366 11.81 -5.72 11.92
CA GLY A 366 10.65 -6.54 12.26
C GLY A 366 10.50 -6.75 13.77
N SER A 367 11.58 -7.09 14.47
CA SER A 367 11.55 -7.26 15.93
C SER A 367 11.23 -5.96 16.67
N PHE A 368 11.80 -4.84 16.20
CA PHE A 368 11.49 -3.50 16.72
C PHE A 368 10.02 -3.14 16.52
N SER A 369 9.50 -3.37 15.31
CA SER A 369 8.10 -3.10 14.98
C SER A 369 7.14 -3.92 15.85
N ALA A 370 7.45 -5.19 16.10
CA ALA A 370 6.62 -6.03 16.97
C ALA A 370 6.62 -5.53 18.42
N GLY A 371 7.78 -5.08 18.92
CA GLY A 371 7.88 -4.43 20.22
C GLY A 371 7.10 -3.12 20.31
N TYR A 372 7.24 -2.27 19.30
CA TYR A 372 6.49 -1.00 19.18
C TYR A 372 4.99 -1.23 19.24
N ILE A 373 4.49 -2.16 18.42
CA ILE A 373 3.05 -2.40 18.30
C ILE A 373 2.52 -3.05 19.56
N LEU A 374 3.19 -4.06 20.13
CA LEU A 374 2.73 -4.66 21.39
C LEU A 374 2.68 -3.63 22.52
N GLY A 375 3.71 -2.79 22.67
CA GLY A 375 3.72 -1.73 23.68
C GLY A 375 2.56 -0.75 23.52
N ARG A 376 2.24 -0.36 22.26
CA ARG A 376 1.07 0.47 21.97
C ARG A 376 -0.25 -0.24 22.30
N MET A 377 -0.40 -1.51 21.93
CA MET A 377 -1.66 -2.24 22.10
C MET A 377 -1.98 -2.48 23.57
N LEU A 378 -0.97 -2.86 24.37
CA LEU A 378 -1.15 -3.06 25.81
C LEU A 378 -1.51 -1.77 26.56
N ARG A 379 -1.28 -0.61 25.94
CA ARG A 379 -1.65 0.69 26.51
C ARG A 379 -3.03 1.19 26.07
N PHE A 380 -3.48 0.87 24.87
CA PHE A 380 -4.65 1.54 24.26
C PHE A 380 -5.72 0.65 23.66
N ASP A 381 -5.44 -0.63 23.38
CA ASP A 381 -6.34 -1.46 22.57
C ASP A 381 -7.22 -2.40 23.42
N GLU A 382 -6.95 -2.54 24.72
CA GLU A 382 -7.73 -3.36 25.67
C GLU A 382 -8.00 -4.83 25.23
N GLY A 383 -7.30 -5.32 24.19
CA GLY A 383 -7.49 -6.65 23.62
C GLY A 383 -8.57 -6.75 22.54
N GLU A 384 -9.07 -5.63 22.04
CA GLU A 384 -10.17 -5.57 21.07
C GLU A 384 -9.74 -5.85 19.62
N PHE A 385 -8.46 -5.61 19.28
CA PHE A 385 -7.97 -5.58 17.90
C PHE A 385 -8.72 -4.56 17.04
N GLY A 386 -9.00 -3.40 17.62
CA GLY A 386 -9.79 -2.35 17.01
C GLY A 386 -8.98 -1.46 16.07
N GLU A 387 -9.43 -0.21 15.90
CA GLU A 387 -8.81 0.76 15.00
C GLU A 387 -7.32 0.99 15.32
N TRP A 388 -6.94 0.99 16.60
CA TRP A 388 -5.54 1.15 17.01
C TRP A 388 -4.64 0.04 16.49
N TYR A 389 -5.12 -1.20 16.53
CA TYR A 389 -4.43 -2.35 15.98
C TYR A 389 -4.33 -2.26 14.46
N GLU A 390 -5.45 -1.99 13.78
CA GLU A 390 -5.49 -1.88 12.32
C GLU A 390 -4.52 -0.80 11.78
N ARG A 391 -4.49 0.37 12.42
CA ARG A 391 -3.58 1.47 12.05
C ARG A 391 -2.11 1.09 12.29
N SER A 392 -1.82 0.43 13.41
CA SER A 392 -0.47 -0.03 13.73
C SER A 392 0.02 -1.11 12.76
N LEU A 393 -0.86 -2.03 12.38
CA LEU A 393 -0.59 -3.05 11.35
C LEU A 393 -0.40 -2.43 9.97
N ALA A 394 -1.18 -1.41 9.61
CA ALA A 394 -1.00 -0.66 8.37
C ALA A 394 0.38 0.03 8.32
N GLY A 395 0.75 0.74 9.40
CA GLY A 395 2.08 1.35 9.52
C GLY A 395 3.22 0.33 9.42
N HIS A 396 3.07 -0.84 10.06
CA HIS A 396 4.03 -1.94 9.93
C HIS A 396 4.21 -2.39 8.47
N ARG A 397 3.10 -2.66 7.76
CA ARG A 397 3.16 -3.13 6.37
C ARG A 397 3.81 -2.10 5.45
N VAL A 398 3.42 -0.83 5.57
CA VAL A 398 4.06 0.25 4.81
C VAL A 398 5.57 0.25 5.04
N LEU A 399 6.01 0.21 6.29
CA LEU A 399 7.43 0.25 6.61
C LEU A 399 8.16 -1.03 6.21
N ALA A 400 7.53 -2.20 6.34
CA ALA A 400 8.17 -3.49 6.09
C ALA A 400 8.14 -3.93 4.61
N GLU A 401 7.26 -3.35 3.79
CA GLU A 401 6.99 -3.84 2.42
C GLU A 401 7.25 -2.77 1.35
N ASP A 402 7.03 -1.48 1.63
CA ASP A 402 7.23 -0.41 0.63
C ASP A 402 8.70 -0.36 0.17
N PRO A 403 9.00 -0.49 -1.14
CA PRO A 403 10.37 -0.42 -1.65
C PRO A 403 11.12 0.87 -1.33
N GLU A 404 10.40 1.97 -1.11
CA GLU A 404 10.93 3.27 -0.75
C GLU A 404 11.16 3.43 0.76
N SER A 405 10.71 2.48 1.57
CA SER A 405 10.80 2.52 3.02
C SER A 405 12.25 2.55 3.52
N PRO A 406 12.55 3.37 4.56
CA PRO A 406 13.85 3.32 5.22
C PRO A 406 14.21 1.92 5.74
N TRP A 407 13.23 1.11 6.16
CA TRP A 407 13.49 -0.23 6.71
C TRP A 407 13.84 -1.25 5.63
N ARG A 408 13.53 -0.96 4.37
CA ARG A 408 13.95 -1.76 3.20
C ARG A 408 15.28 -1.31 2.62
N ARG A 409 15.59 -0.02 2.78
CA ARG A 409 16.78 0.62 2.21
C ARG A 409 17.98 0.63 3.14
N MET A 410 17.76 0.59 4.45
CA MET A 410 18.81 0.57 5.46
C MET A 410 18.77 -0.74 6.24
N ALA A 411 19.92 -1.37 6.42
CA ALA A 411 20.07 -2.47 7.35
C ALA A 411 19.77 -2.00 8.79
N TRP A 412 19.32 -2.93 9.63
CA TRP A 412 19.23 -2.68 11.06
C TRP A 412 20.63 -2.60 11.68
N GLY A 413 20.85 -1.65 12.60
CA GLY A 413 22.12 -1.46 13.29
C GLY A 413 22.96 -0.34 12.70
#